data_AF-A0A9D1LUE0-F1
#
_entry.id   AF-A0A9D1LUE0-F1
#
_cell.length_a   1.000
_cell.length_b   1.000
_cell.length_c   1.000
_cell.angle_alpha   90.00
_cell.angle_beta   90.00
_cell.angle_gamma   90.00
#
_symmetry.space_group_name_H-M   'P 1'
#
loop_
_entity.id
_entity.type
_entity.pdbx_description
1 polymer ?
#
loop_
_entity_poly.entity_id
_entity_poly.type
_entity_poly.pdbx_seq_one_letter_code
_entity_poly.pdbx_strand_id
1 'polypeptide(L)'
;MKIKEGYILRQVAGNNIVIAVGDAAVDFNGLITINSAGAFLWNRLTEGATEEELLDAMLAEYDVDRDTAKKDIDEFLEKLQKADLIVYDA
;
A
#
# COMPACT_ATOMS: atom_id res chain seq x y z
N MET A 1 8.29 -5.63 -6.59
CA MET A 1 7.38 -5.79 -5.43
C MET A 1 6.02 -5.28 -5.84
N LYS A 2 4.94 -5.96 -5.44
CA LYS A 2 3.59 -5.62 -5.91
C LYS A 2 2.52 -6.08 -4.93
N ILE A 3 1.39 -5.37 -4.93
CA ILE A 3 0.18 -5.80 -4.21
C ILE A 3 -0.32 -7.12 -4.79
N LYS A 4 -0.77 -8.05 -3.93
CA LYS A 4 -1.40 -9.30 -4.37
C LYS A 4 -2.68 -9.04 -5.15
N GLU A 5 -2.93 -9.88 -6.15
CA GLU A 5 -4.21 -9.87 -6.85
C GLU A 5 -5.37 -10.18 -5.89
N GLY A 6 -6.58 -9.71 -6.23
CA GLY A 6 -7.76 -9.88 -5.40
C GLY A 6 -7.92 -8.83 -4.30
N TYR A 7 -7.08 -7.79 -4.25
CA TYR A 7 -7.26 -6.65 -3.34
C TYR A 7 -7.42 -5.35 -4.13
N ILE A 8 -8.47 -4.59 -3.83
CA ILE A 8 -8.75 -3.31 -4.49
C ILE A 8 -8.90 -2.17 -3.48
N LEU A 9 -8.35 -1.01 -3.83
CA LEU A 9 -8.57 0.23 -3.09
C LEU A 9 -9.84 0.93 -3.59
N ARG A 10 -10.69 1.36 -2.65
CA ARG A 10 -11.91 2.13 -2.90
C ARG A 10 -12.04 3.27 -1.91
N GLN A 11 -12.59 4.40 -2.36
CA GLN A 11 -12.94 5.50 -1.48
C GLN A 11 -14.41 5.38 -1.07
N VAL A 12 -14.68 5.32 0.24
CA VAL A 12 -16.02 5.18 0.80
C VAL A 12 -16.19 6.19 1.93
N ALA A 13 -17.18 7.09 1.79
CA ALA A 13 -17.46 8.14 2.77
C ALA A 13 -16.21 8.96 3.19
N GLY A 14 -15.32 9.25 2.22
CA GLY A 14 -14.08 10.00 2.45
C GLY A 14 -12.92 9.18 3.00
N ASN A 15 -13.11 7.90 3.33
CA ASN A 15 -12.05 7.00 3.78
C ASN A 15 -11.52 6.15 2.63
N ASN A 16 -10.22 5.82 2.66
CA ASN A 16 -9.63 4.86 1.74
C ASN A 16 -9.73 3.47 2.37
N ILE A 17 -10.39 2.54 1.67
CA ILE A 17 -10.68 1.19 2.13
C ILE A 17 -10.14 0.19 1.11
N VAL A 18 -9.31 -0.73 1.57
CA VAL A 18 -8.90 -1.91 0.79
C VAL A 18 -9.88 -3.04 1.07
N ILE A 19 -10.36 -3.65 -0.01
CA ILE A 19 -11.38 -4.70 0.00
C ILE A 19 -10.83 -5.91 -0.76
N ALA A 20 -11.00 -7.09 -0.18
CA ALA A 20 -10.74 -8.35 -0.87
C ALA A 20 -11.89 -8.69 -1.83
N VAL A 21 -11.56 -9.18 -3.02
CA VAL A 21 -12.50 -9.57 -4.09
C VAL A 21 -12.07 -10.89 -4.71
N GLY A 22 -13.02 -11.60 -5.32
CA GLY A 22 -12.77 -12.93 -5.90
C GLY A 22 -12.37 -13.94 -4.81
N ASP A 23 -11.38 -14.77 -5.10
CA ASP A 23 -10.92 -15.83 -4.17
C ASP A 23 -10.38 -15.25 -2.86
N ALA A 24 -9.74 -14.08 -2.90
CA ALA A 24 -9.25 -13.40 -1.70
C ALA A 24 -10.39 -13.03 -0.73
N ALA A 25 -11.62 -12.81 -1.21
CA ALA A 25 -12.76 -12.52 -0.34
C ALA A 25 -13.26 -13.74 0.45
N VAL A 26 -12.91 -14.95 0.01
CA VAL A 26 -13.23 -16.20 0.73
C VAL A 26 -12.31 -16.35 1.94
N ASP A 27 -11.02 -16.02 1.76
CA ASP A 27 -9.98 -16.18 2.78
C ASP A 27 -9.87 -14.97 3.71
N PHE A 28 -10.26 -13.78 3.24
CA PHE A 28 -10.18 -12.53 3.98
C PHE A 28 -11.56 -11.85 4.10
N ASN A 29 -12.19 -11.98 5.27
CA ASN A 29 -13.52 -11.43 5.54
C ASN A 29 -13.46 -10.13 6.35
N GLY A 30 -12.66 -9.16 5.90
CA GLY A 30 -12.40 -7.89 6.58
C GLY A 30 -12.26 -6.69 5.64
N LEU A 31 -12.24 -5.49 6.22
CA LEU A 31 -11.94 -4.23 5.53
C LEU A 31 -10.68 -3.64 6.15
N ILE A 32 -9.77 -3.16 5.31
CA ILE A 32 -8.56 -2.47 5.79
C ILE A 32 -8.74 -0.98 5.48
N THR A 33 -8.83 -0.17 6.53
CA THR A 33 -8.81 1.27 6.38
C THR A 33 -7.37 1.75 6.30
N ILE A 34 -7.07 2.53 5.27
CA ILE A 34 -5.75 3.11 5.03
C ILE A 34 -5.86 4.64 5.02
N ASN A 35 -4.83 5.33 5.50
CA ASN A 35 -4.78 6.78 5.45
C ASN A 35 -4.40 7.27 4.02
N SER A 36 -4.36 8.58 3.81
CA SER A 36 -4.06 9.15 2.48
C SER A 36 -2.64 8.82 1.99
N ALA A 37 -1.64 8.87 2.87
CA ALA A 37 -0.26 8.52 2.51
C ALA A 37 -0.13 7.04 2.12
N GLY A 38 -0.74 6.15 2.89
CA GLY A 38 -0.77 4.72 2.55
C GLY A 38 -1.55 4.45 1.27
N ALA A 39 -2.66 5.14 1.02
CA ALA A 39 -3.40 5.03 -0.24
C ALA A 39 -2.55 5.45 -1.45
N PHE A 40 -1.76 6.50 -1.29
CA PHE A 40 -0.79 6.93 -2.29
C PHE A 40 0.26 5.84 -2.57
N LEU A 41 0.89 5.30 -1.54
CA LEU A 41 1.88 4.21 -1.67
C LEU A 41 1.26 2.93 -2.27
N TRP A 42 0.04 2.58 -1.86
CA TRP A 42 -0.71 1.44 -2.40
C TRP A 42 -0.90 1.54 -3.92
N ASN A 43 -1.28 2.72 -4.42
CA ASN A 43 -1.47 2.94 -5.85
C ASN A 43 -0.15 2.75 -6.61
N ARG A 44 0.96 3.31 -6.09
CA ARG A 44 2.30 3.11 -6.68
C ARG A 44 2.74 1.64 -6.69
N LEU A 45 2.48 0.91 -5.61
CA LEU A 45 2.76 -0.53 -5.53
C LEU A 45 1.91 -1.35 -6.51
N THR A 46 0.69 -0.89 -6.81
CA THR A 46 -0.18 -1.53 -7.83
C THR A 46 0.37 -1.30 -9.24
N GLU A 47 1.10 -0.20 -9.46
CA GLU A 47 1.83 0.10 -10.70
C GLU A 47 3.19 -0.62 -10.79
N GLY A 48 3.60 -1.35 -9.74
CA GLY A 48 4.86 -2.10 -9.70
C GLY A 48 6.08 -1.30 -9.25
N ALA A 49 5.87 -0.19 -8.53
CA ALA A 49 6.96 0.65 -8.04
C ALA A 49 7.97 -0.10 -7.14
N THR A 50 9.23 0.28 -7.27
CA THR A 50 10.35 -0.09 -6.40
C THR A 50 10.40 0.80 -5.15
N GLU A 51 11.18 0.38 -4.14
CA GLU A 51 11.28 1.14 -2.88
C GLU A 51 11.89 2.53 -3.10
N GLU A 52 12.83 2.65 -4.04
CA GLU A 52 13.42 3.94 -4.44
C GLU A 52 12.37 4.84 -5.12
N GLU A 53 11.56 4.29 -6.02
CA GLU A 53 10.47 5.04 -6.67
C GLU A 53 9.38 5.47 -5.68
N LEU A 54 9.09 4.65 -4.66
CA LEU A 54 8.17 5.05 -3.57
C LEU A 54 8.75 6.22 -2.77
N LEU A 55 10.05 6.18 -2.46
CA LEU A 55 10.72 7.23 -1.71
C LEU A 55 10.76 8.54 -2.48
N ASP A 56 11.15 8.49 -3.75
CA ASP A 56 11.18 9.66 -4.61
C ASP A 56 9.77 10.25 -4.80
N ALA A 57 8.75 9.39 -4.94
CA ALA A 57 7.37 9.83 -5.03
C ALA A 57 6.87 10.48 -3.72
N MET A 58 7.24 9.95 -2.55
CA MET A 58 6.90 10.55 -1.25
C MET A 58 7.55 11.93 -1.07
N LEU A 59 8.83 12.06 -1.42
CA LEU A 59 9.56 13.33 -1.31
C LEU A 59 9.06 14.38 -2.31
N ALA A 60 8.49 13.96 -3.43
CA ALA A 60 7.91 14.87 -4.42
C ALA A 60 6.50 15.34 -4.04
N GLU A 61 5.69 14.47 -3.41
CA GLU A 61 4.29 14.76 -3.07
C GLU A 61 4.14 15.43 -1.69
N TYR A 62 5.02 15.08 -0.74
CA TYR A 62 4.93 15.52 0.65
C TYR A 62 6.18 16.31 1.05
N ASP A 63 5.97 17.36 1.86
CA ASP A 63 7.06 18.14 2.47
C ASP A 63 7.58 17.39 3.71
N VAL A 64 8.41 16.38 3.47
CA VAL A 64 8.99 15.49 4.48
C VAL A 64 10.46 15.23 4.15
N ASP A 65 11.28 14.99 5.17
CA ASP A 65 12.68 14.62 4.95
C ASP A 65 12.83 13.14 4.53
N ARG A 66 13.97 12.82 3.93
CA ARG A 66 14.25 11.48 3.39
C ARG A 66 14.24 10.38 4.44
N ASP A 67 14.72 10.65 5.65
CA ASP A 67 14.81 9.62 6.70
C ASP A 67 13.42 9.29 7.25
N THR A 68 12.60 10.31 7.47
CA THR A 68 11.19 10.14 7.87
C THR A 68 10.39 9.43 6.78
N ALA A 69 10.51 9.86 5.52
CA ALA A 69 9.81 9.22 4.39
C ALA A 69 10.19 7.74 4.25
N LYS A 70 11.49 7.43 4.34
CA LYS A 70 11.98 6.05 4.26
C LYS A 70 11.41 5.20 5.40
N LYS A 71 11.45 5.71 6.64
CA LYS A 71 10.90 5.01 7.79
C LYS A 71 9.41 4.72 7.64
N ASP A 72 8.63 5.70 7.18
CA ASP A 72 7.19 5.52 6.97
C ASP A 72 6.89 4.49 5.86
N ILE A 73 7.69 4.47 4.78
CA ILE A 73 7.61 3.45 3.73
C ILE A 73 7.95 2.07 4.29
N ASP A 74 9.03 1.94 5.05
CA ASP A 74 9.46 0.67 5.65
C ASP A 74 8.37 0.12 6.59
N GLU A 75 7.82 0.96 7.48
CA GLU A 75 6.71 0.58 8.37
C GLU A 75 5.45 0.19 7.59
N PHE A 76 5.18 0.84 6.46
CA PHE A 76 4.05 0.53 5.61
C PHE A 76 4.23 -0.83 4.91
N LEU A 77 5.38 -1.07 4.30
CA LEU A 77 5.71 -2.33 3.63
C LEU A 77 5.70 -3.50 4.63
N GLU A 78 6.22 -3.30 5.84
CA GLU A 78 6.19 -4.32 6.89
C GLU A 78 4.75 -4.68 7.29
N LYS A 79 3.85 -3.70 7.40
CA LYS A 79 2.42 -3.95 7.67
C LYS A 79 1.76 -4.74 6.54
N LEU A 80 2.04 -4.40 5.29
CA LEU A 80 1.53 -5.15 4.13
C LEU A 80 2.07 -6.58 4.09
N GLN A 81 3.35 -6.79 4.41
CA GLN A 81 3.96 -8.11 4.47
C GLN A 81 3.35 -8.97 5.58
N LYS A 82 3.18 -8.41 6.79
CA LYS A 82 2.53 -9.10 7.92
C LYS A 82 1.07 -9.45 7.65
N ALA A 83 0.38 -8.63 6.86
CA ALA A 83 -0.98 -8.87 6.42
C ALA A 83 -1.05 -9.78 5.17
N ASP A 84 0.10 -10.24 4.65
CA ASP A 84 0.20 -11.09 3.47
C ASP A 84 -0.41 -10.47 2.20
N LEU A 85 -0.28 -9.15 2.05
CA LEU A 85 -0.87 -8.34 0.97
C LEU A 85 0.10 -7.95 -0.15
N ILE A 86 1.40 -8.16 0.07
CA ILE A 86 2.46 -7.80 -0.89
C ILE A 86 3.29 -9.04 -1.23
N VAL A 87 3.74 -9.11 -2.47
CA VAL A 87 4.71 -10.12 -2.95
C VAL A 87 5.95 -9.42 -3.49
N TYR A 88 7.10 -10.04 -3.25
CA TYR A 88 8.38 -9.63 -3.80
C TYR A 88 8.68 -10.54 -4.99
N ASP A 89 9.01 -9.93 -6.13
CA ASP A 89 9.46 -10.69 -7.29
C ASP A 89 10.79 -11.36 -6.93
N ALA A 90 10.90 -12.67 -7.21
CA ALA A 90 12.04 -13.51 -6.88
C ALA A 90 13.18 -13.37 -7.91
#